data_AF-A0A8J6SCK7-F1
#
_entry.id   AF-A0A8J6SCK7-F1
#
_cell.length_a   1.000
_cell.length_b   1.000
_cell.length_c   1.000
_cell.angle_alpha   90.00
_cell.angle_beta   90.00
_cell.angle_gamma   90.00
#
_symmetry.space_group_name_H-M   'P 1'
#
loop_
_entity.id
_entity.type
_entity.pdbx_description
1 polymer ?
#
loop_
_entity_poly.entity_id
_entity_poly.type
_entity_poly.pdbx_seq_one_letter_code
_entity_poly.pdbx_strand_id
1 'polypeptide(L)'
;MSLQELQKQVRQLSVSDRLILISTIIQSLQDTAQDEDWQYLVTRPHPWRRQLYIKGRKLLASTVWQDMMANEMSPEQAAENWDLPLKAIYEVIRYCSSHRELLKLEADEERYRLEEKGVSLEPTTAP
;
A
#
# COMPACT_ATOMS: atom_id res chain seq x y z
N MET A 1 24.68 -7.87 14.84
CA MET A 1 24.50 -7.43 13.45
C MET A 1 23.80 -6.08 13.48
N SER A 2 24.35 -5.07 12.81
CA SER A 2 23.80 -3.71 12.80
C SER A 2 22.72 -3.55 11.73
N LEU A 3 21.86 -2.53 11.87
CA LEU A 3 20.83 -2.20 10.89
C LEU A 3 21.43 -1.84 9.51
N GLN A 4 22.59 -1.19 9.49
CA GLN A 4 23.30 -0.85 8.26
C GLN A 4 23.83 -2.08 7.52
N GLU A 5 24.36 -3.06 8.25
CA GLU A 5 24.81 -4.34 7.67
C GLU A 5 23.64 -5.11 7.07
N LEU A 6 22.50 -5.16 7.75
CA LEU A 6 21.26 -5.76 7.24
C LEU A 6 20.80 -5.09 5.95
N GLN A 7 20.76 -3.76 5.90
CA GLN A 7 20.40 -3.02 4.68
C GLN A 7 21.33 -3.35 3.51
N LYS A 8 22.63 -3.48 3.77
CA LYS A 8 23.61 -3.84 2.74
C LYS A 8 23.40 -5.27 2.23
N GLN A 9 23.11 -6.22 3.11
CA GLN A 9 22.81 -7.60 2.74
C GLN A 9 21.54 -7.69 1.89
N VAL A 10 20.46 -7.00 2.28
CA VAL A 10 19.22 -6.96 1.49
C VAL A 10 19.48 -6.43 0.08
N ARG A 11 20.34 -5.43 -0.08
CA ARG A 11 20.75 -4.89 -1.40
C ARG A 11 21.59 -5.84 -2.25
N GLN A 12 22.11 -6.93 -1.69
CA GLN A 12 22.85 -7.95 -2.42
C GLN A 12 21.97 -9.14 -2.84
N LEU A 13 20.75 -9.24 -2.29
CA LEU A 13 19.78 -10.27 -2.66
C LEU A 13 19.26 -10.10 -4.08
N SER A 14 18.92 -11.23 -4.71
CA SER A 14 18.17 -11.27 -5.97
C SER A 14 16.79 -10.62 -5.80
N VAL A 15 16.16 -10.19 -6.91
CA VAL A 15 14.81 -9.62 -6.86
C VAL A 15 13.81 -10.63 -6.27
N SER A 16 13.92 -11.90 -6.66
CA SER A 16 13.09 -12.99 -6.13
C SER A 16 13.23 -13.16 -4.62
N ASP A 17 14.46 -13.13 -4.09
CA ASP A 17 14.70 -13.26 -2.64
C ASP A 17 14.16 -12.05 -1.87
N ARG A 18 14.30 -10.84 -2.43
CA ARG A 18 13.70 -9.63 -1.84
C ARG A 18 12.17 -9.70 -1.85
N LEU A 19 11.58 -10.25 -2.91
CA LEU A 19 10.14 -10.46 -3.00
C LEU A 19 9.65 -11.42 -1.91
N ILE A 20 10.37 -12.52 -1.69
CA ILE A 20 10.04 -13.47 -0.61
C ILE A 20 10.14 -12.80 0.76
N LEU A 21 11.23 -12.06 1.00
CA LEU A 21 11.44 -11.35 2.25
C LEU A 21 10.33 -10.34 2.53
N ILE A 22 9.98 -9.50 1.55
CA ILE A 22 8.97 -8.45 1.74
C ILE A 22 7.57 -9.04 1.94
N SER A 23 7.22 -10.08 1.17
CA SER A 23 5.93 -10.78 1.30
C SER A 23 5.79 -11.40 2.70
N THR A 24 6.89 -11.95 3.24
CA THR A 24 6.93 -12.51 4.60
C THR A 24 6.74 -11.43 5.67
N ILE A 25 7.40 -10.27 5.52
CA ILE A 25 7.24 -9.15 6.47
C ILE A 25 5.80 -8.63 6.43
N ILE A 26 5.22 -8.44 5.24
CA ILE A 26 3.83 -7.99 5.07
C ILE A 26 2.87 -8.95 5.77
N GLN A 27 3.06 -10.26 5.61
CA GLN A 27 2.23 -11.26 6.28
C GLN A 27 2.30 -11.13 7.81
N SER A 28 3.49 -10.92 8.37
CA SER A 28 3.67 -10.77 9.83
C SER A 28 3.01 -9.51 10.39
N LEU A 29 2.98 -8.41 9.63
CA LEU A 29 2.33 -7.17 10.05
C LEU A 29 0.81 -7.33 10.12
N GLN A 30 0.22 -8.08 9.18
CA GLN A 30 -1.22 -8.31 9.18
C GLN A 30 -1.73 -9.07 10.40
N ASP A 31 -0.97 -10.03 10.90
CA ASP A 31 -1.36 -10.85 12.05
C ASP A 31 -1.49 -10.00 13.33
N THR A 32 -0.88 -8.82 13.35
CA THR A 32 -0.95 -7.87 14.48
C THR A 32 -2.08 -6.85 14.37
N ALA A 33 -2.70 -6.71 13.20
CA ALA A 33 -3.67 -5.64 12.88
C ALA A 33 -5.13 -6.14 12.72
N GLN A 34 -5.43 -7.37 13.15
CA GLN A 34 -6.69 -8.07 12.82
C GLN A 34 -7.97 -7.56 13.51
N ASP A 35 -7.89 -6.64 14.48
CA ASP A 35 -9.02 -6.30 15.37
C ASP A 35 -9.64 -4.91 15.12
N GLU A 36 -9.68 -4.42 13.87
CA GLU A 36 -10.34 -3.15 13.55
C GLU A 36 -11.70 -3.33 12.84
N ASP A 37 -12.77 -2.88 13.48
CA ASP A 37 -14.15 -2.89 12.96
C ASP A 37 -14.35 -1.79 11.90
N TRP A 38 -13.96 -2.10 10.66
CA TRP A 38 -14.10 -1.17 9.54
C TRP A 38 -15.54 -1.13 8.98
N GLN A 39 -16.16 0.05 8.92
CA GLN A 39 -17.52 0.22 8.43
C GLN A 39 -17.60 0.33 6.90
N TYR A 40 -16.68 1.05 6.28
CA TYR A 40 -16.60 1.35 4.85
C TYR A 40 -15.40 0.69 4.17
N LEU A 41 -14.46 0.11 4.92
CA LEU A 41 -13.32 -0.61 4.38
C LEU A 41 -13.47 -2.13 4.53
N VAL A 42 -12.94 -2.89 3.59
CA VAL A 42 -13.03 -4.36 3.59
C VAL A 42 -11.80 -5.01 2.96
N THR A 43 -11.42 -6.16 3.49
CA THR A 43 -10.45 -7.03 2.85
C THR A 43 -11.05 -7.65 1.58
N ARG A 44 -10.22 -7.90 0.58
CA ARG A 44 -10.62 -8.68 -0.59
C ARG A 44 -9.57 -9.74 -0.88
N PRO A 45 -9.97 -10.92 -1.39
CA PRO A 45 -9.00 -11.88 -1.88
C PRO A 45 -8.14 -11.27 -2.98
N HIS A 46 -6.84 -11.20 -2.76
CA HIS A 46 -5.83 -10.84 -3.76
C HIS A 46 -4.63 -11.76 -3.58
N PRO A 47 -3.91 -12.15 -4.66
CA PRO A 47 -2.80 -13.08 -4.56
C PRO A 47 -1.68 -12.65 -3.61
N TRP A 48 -1.52 -11.34 -3.41
CA TRP A 48 -0.45 -10.78 -2.58
C TRP A 48 -0.82 -9.47 -1.86
N ARG A 49 -1.86 -8.76 -2.31
CA ARG A 49 -2.18 -7.42 -1.79
C ARG A 49 -3.10 -7.57 -0.59
N ARG A 50 -2.81 -6.84 0.46
CA ARG A 50 -3.44 -6.91 1.77
C ARG A 50 -4.15 -5.61 2.15
N GLN A 51 -3.90 -4.53 1.42
CA GLN A 51 -4.64 -3.28 1.54
C GLN A 51 -6.16 -3.43 1.55
N LEU A 52 -6.82 -2.58 2.34
CA LEU A 52 -8.27 -2.51 2.39
C LEU A 52 -8.84 -1.74 1.20
N TYR A 53 -9.99 -2.23 0.74
CA TYR A 53 -10.78 -1.63 -0.33
C TYR A 53 -11.99 -0.90 0.24
N ILE A 54 -12.48 0.11 -0.47
CA ILE A 54 -13.79 0.70 -0.22
C ILE A 54 -14.87 -0.36 -0.48
N LYS A 55 -15.75 -0.60 0.49
CA LYS A 55 -16.88 -1.53 0.37
C LYS A 55 -17.74 -1.17 -0.84
N GLY A 56 -18.12 -2.20 -1.60
CA GLY A 56 -18.92 -2.03 -2.82
C GLY A 56 -18.15 -1.46 -4.03
N ARG A 57 -16.88 -1.06 -3.89
CA ARG A 57 -16.06 -0.54 -5.00
C ARG A 57 -14.78 -1.37 -5.21
N LYS A 58 -14.23 -1.32 -6.42
CA LYS A 58 -12.89 -1.86 -6.74
C LYS A 58 -11.82 -0.76 -6.56
N LEU A 59 -11.88 -0.06 -5.43
CA LEU A 59 -11.06 1.12 -5.12
C LEU A 59 -10.32 0.87 -3.81
N LEU A 60 -9.00 1.06 -3.81
CA LEU A 60 -8.17 0.94 -2.61
C LEU A 60 -8.31 2.20 -1.75
N ALA A 61 -8.25 2.03 -0.43
CA ALA A 61 -8.22 3.17 0.49
C ALA A 61 -6.98 4.05 0.26
N SER A 62 -5.82 3.43 -0.02
CA SER A 62 -4.57 4.12 -0.29
C SER A 62 -4.64 5.02 -1.53
N THR A 63 -5.33 4.61 -2.59
CA THR A 63 -5.52 5.42 -3.80
C THR A 63 -6.25 6.72 -3.49
N VAL A 64 -7.33 6.65 -2.71
CA VAL A 64 -8.08 7.84 -2.28
C VAL A 64 -7.17 8.73 -1.44
N TRP A 65 -6.47 8.17 -0.46
CA TRP A 65 -5.60 8.96 0.42
C TRP A 65 -4.42 9.61 -0.31
N GLN A 66 -3.77 8.90 -1.24
CA GLN A 66 -2.68 9.44 -2.05
C GLN A 66 -3.16 10.58 -2.95
N ASP A 67 -4.32 10.42 -3.58
CA ASP A 67 -4.94 11.46 -4.40
C ASP A 67 -5.30 12.70 -3.57
N MET A 68 -5.80 12.51 -2.34
CA MET A 68 -6.01 13.61 -1.40
C MET A 68 -4.74 14.37 -1.08
N MET A 69 -3.64 13.66 -0.82
CA MET A 69 -2.35 14.29 -0.51
C MET A 69 -1.73 14.98 -1.73
N ALA A 70 -1.84 14.38 -2.92
CA ALA A 70 -1.29 14.94 -4.15
C ALA A 70 -2.02 16.22 -4.59
N ASN A 71 -3.33 16.29 -4.34
CA ASN A 71 -4.17 17.43 -4.74
C ASN A 71 -4.52 18.35 -3.55
N GLU A 72 -3.91 18.14 -2.38
CA GLU A 72 -4.15 18.93 -1.16
C GLU A 72 -5.63 19.04 -0.76
N MET A 73 -6.42 17.99 -1.03
CA MET A 73 -7.87 18.00 -0.78
C MET A 73 -8.22 17.90 0.70
N SER A 74 -9.22 18.69 1.12
CA SER A 74 -9.92 18.48 2.39
C SER A 74 -10.73 17.17 2.37
N PRO A 75 -11.11 16.61 3.53
CA PRO A 75 -12.00 15.45 3.59
C PRO A 75 -13.33 15.64 2.85
N GLU A 76 -13.91 16.84 2.90
CA GLU A 76 -15.16 17.18 2.22
C GLU A 76 -14.98 17.22 0.70
N GLN A 77 -13.90 17.84 0.22
CA GLN A 77 -13.56 17.87 -1.21
C GLN A 77 -13.30 16.46 -1.75
N ALA A 78 -12.60 15.63 -0.98
CA ALA A 78 -12.36 14.23 -1.35
C ALA A 78 -13.65 13.41 -1.40
N ALA A 79 -14.58 13.63 -0.45
CA ALA A 79 -15.89 12.99 -0.43
C ALA A 79 -16.69 13.32 -1.69
N GLU A 80 -16.69 14.58 -2.11
CA GLU A 80 -17.32 15.02 -3.35
C GLU A 80 -16.62 14.44 -4.58
N ASN A 81 -15.30 14.59 -4.68
CA ASN A 81 -14.49 14.15 -5.83
C ASN A 81 -14.59 12.64 -6.09
N TRP A 82 -14.55 11.84 -5.02
CA TRP A 82 -14.60 10.38 -5.12
C TRP A 82 -16.03 9.81 -5.06
N ASP A 83 -17.04 10.67 -4.89
CA ASP A 83 -18.43 10.28 -4.64
C ASP A 83 -18.51 9.26 -3.48
N LEU A 84 -17.98 9.62 -2.32
CA LEU A 84 -17.93 8.78 -1.13
C LEU A 84 -18.57 9.49 0.06
N PRO A 85 -19.22 8.77 0.99
CA PRO A 85 -19.65 9.36 2.24
C PRO A 85 -18.46 9.95 3.00
N LEU A 86 -18.62 11.14 3.59
CA LEU A 86 -17.57 11.79 4.36
C LEU A 86 -16.99 10.89 5.48
N LYS A 87 -17.83 10.07 6.10
CA LYS A 87 -17.40 9.06 7.10
C LYS A 87 -16.44 8.02 6.51
N ALA A 88 -16.62 7.63 5.25
CA ALA A 88 -15.71 6.72 4.56
C ALA A 88 -14.35 7.37 4.33
N ILE A 89 -14.31 8.67 4.00
CA ILE A 89 -13.06 9.42 3.84
C ILE A 89 -12.28 9.49 5.16
N TYR A 90 -12.94 9.80 6.28
CA TYR A 90 -12.26 9.77 7.58
C TYR A 90 -11.72 8.38 7.94
N GLU A 91 -12.46 7.33 7.60
CA GLU A 91 -12.00 5.97 7.82
C GLU A 91 -10.80 5.60 6.94
N VAL A 92 -10.78 6.05 5.67
CA VAL A 92 -9.62 5.97 4.78
C VAL A 92 -8.40 6.67 5.39
N ILE A 93 -8.57 7.91 5.88
CA ILE A 93 -7.48 8.66 6.52
C ILE A 93 -6.96 7.91 7.74
N ARG A 94 -7.85 7.41 8.61
CA ARG A 94 -7.50 6.64 9.81
C ARG A 94 -6.69 5.41 9.44
N TYR A 95 -7.21 4.59 8.53
CA TYR A 95 -6.56 3.38 8.05
C TYR A 95 -5.18 3.67 7.47
N CYS A 96 -5.09 4.60 6.52
CA CYS A 96 -3.83 4.85 5.83
C CYS A 96 -2.77 5.48 6.74
N SER A 97 -3.20 6.31 7.71
CA SER A 97 -2.30 6.92 8.69
C SER A 97 -1.75 5.90 9.69
N SER A 98 -2.54 4.91 10.12
CA SER A 98 -2.08 3.84 11.01
C SER A 98 -1.31 2.73 10.29
N HIS A 99 -1.52 2.54 8.98
CA HIS A 99 -0.93 1.44 8.20
C HIS A 99 0.15 1.89 7.19
N ARG A 100 0.78 3.05 7.38
CA ARG A 100 1.76 3.62 6.42
C ARG A 100 2.89 2.66 6.05
N GLU A 101 3.38 1.87 7.01
CA GLU A 101 4.45 0.91 6.76
C GLU A 101 4.00 -0.23 5.84
N LEU A 102 2.80 -0.78 6.07
CA LEU A 102 2.20 -1.77 5.18
C LEU A 102 2.06 -1.21 3.76
N LEU A 103 1.53 0.00 3.61
CA LEU A 103 1.34 0.64 2.30
C LEU A 103 2.67 0.78 1.54
N LYS A 104 3.74 1.17 2.25
CA LYS A 104 5.07 1.31 1.68
C LYS A 104 5.65 -0.05 1.25
N LEU A 105 5.54 -1.06 2.11
CA LEU A 105 6.05 -2.38 1.82
C LEU A 105 5.32 -3.02 0.64
N GLU A 106 4.01 -2.85 0.53
CA GLU A 106 3.27 -3.34 -0.63
C GLU A 106 3.65 -2.62 -1.93
N ALA A 107 3.94 -1.32 -1.87
CA ALA A 107 4.44 -0.59 -3.04
C ALA A 107 5.83 -1.11 -3.48
N ASP A 108 6.71 -1.42 -2.51
CA ASP A 108 8.00 -2.07 -2.79
C ASP A 108 7.80 -3.50 -3.33
N GLU A 109 6.81 -4.26 -2.84
CA GLU A 109 6.47 -5.59 -3.36
C GLU A 109 5.97 -5.51 -4.81
N GLU A 110 5.06 -4.58 -5.10
CA GLU A 110 4.57 -4.34 -6.46
C GLU A 110 5.72 -4.00 -7.41
N ARG A 111 6.66 -3.14 -6.97
CA ARG A 111 7.89 -2.84 -7.70
C ARG A 111 8.69 -4.11 -8.02
N TYR A 112 9.01 -4.94 -7.02
CA TYR A 112 9.78 -6.17 -7.25
C TYR A 112 9.06 -7.17 -8.16
N ARG A 113 7.74 -7.29 -8.05
CA ARG A 113 6.93 -8.15 -8.93
C ARG A 113 6.94 -7.66 -10.38
N LEU A 114 7.02 -6.35 -10.61
CA LEU A 114 7.15 -5.76 -11.95
C LEU A 114 8.56 -5.97 -12.51
N GLU A 115 9.59 -5.78 -11.68
CA GLU A 115 10.98 -6.05 -12.04
C GLU A 115 11.20 -7.53 -12.43
N GLU A 116 10.64 -8.50 -11.68
CA GLU A 116 10.71 -9.92 -12.05
C GLU A 116 10.07 -10.24 -13.40
N LYS A 117 9.04 -9.47 -13.79
CA LYS A 117 8.40 -9.58 -15.10
C LYS A 117 9.15 -8.86 -16.21
N GLY A 118 10.30 -8.24 -15.90
CA GLY A 118 11.11 -7.48 -16.84
C GLY A 118 10.55 -6.08 -17.15
N VAL A 119 9.64 -5.54 -16.33
CA VAL A 119 9.11 -4.19 -16.50
C VAL A 119 10.10 -3.20 -15.89
N SER A 120 10.68 -2.33 -16.72
CA SER A 120 11.48 -1.21 -16.24
C SER A 120 10.58 -0.11 -15.69
N LEU A 121 10.81 0.29 -14.44
CA LEU A 121 10.05 1.33 -13.75
C LEU A 121 10.73 2.69 -13.75
N GLU A 122 11.92 2.78 -14.35
CA GLU A 122 12.53 4.07 -14.60
C GLU A 122 11.78 4.80 -15.72
N PRO A 123 11.55 6.12 -15.60
CA PRO A 123 11.06 6.90 -16.72
C PRO A 123 12.06 6.74 -17.86
N THR A 124 11.60 6.27 -19.02
CA THR A 124 12.36 6.54 -20.25
C THR A 124 12.38 8.05 -20.37
N THR A 125 13.51 8.69 -20.08
CA THR A 125 13.71 10.09 -20.45
C THR A 125 13.60 10.13 -21.95
N ALA A 126 12.41 10.50 -22.45
CA ALA A 126 12.22 10.85 -23.84
C ALA A 126 13.20 12.00 -24.15
N PRO A 127 13.96 11.91 -25.25
CA PRO A 127 14.99 12.88 -25.61
C PRO A 127 14.43 14.28 -25.86
#